data_AF-A0A135RWD6-F1
#
_entry.id   AF-A0A135RWD6-F1
#
_cell.length_a   1.000
_cell.length_b   1.000
_cell.length_c   1.000
_cell.angle_alpha   90.00
_cell.angle_beta   90.00
_cell.angle_gamma   90.00
#
_symmetry.space_group_name_H-M   'P 1'
#
loop_
_entity.id
_entity.type
_entity.pdbx_description
1 polymer ?
#
loop_
_entity_poly.entity_id
_entity_poly.type
_entity_poly.pdbx_seq_one_letter_code
_entity_poly.pdbx_strand_id
1 'polypeptide(L)'
;MPKGSRQYHGKTKNGCRQCKKRRVKCDCVGPVCANCRRRQEHCSYLGLLADALNRENGEKASDTLSMVRRAATVAAHASSRDALSASLPAEKLRADEAELKHHFLNEAWFTFSLQTDPRKCDVWSRWVPQLASRNVFIHQSMLSIAALHLCYLEPPNAKRYYSMACQHAIQASNYFRLAVPQVTEENWLATFVFSMCNGIFGYYRPFADEKVMGQVSTFEPCKALTVMRVAARFSDTVTPHVFKSPIRDKLAQVDVKVWRDSSDICLRPTIQKKAKFVEFLCLGPESTGIPVEDTKIYLGALGALKSWIMSLPGRPRIWKHFIIWPSLVSEQYLSLLRLKEPVALMIFVLWIEVMFLAPRRWYLMPWYDRGHASAIAELSKQGDTPARRFWDVLQSEDSQSDTTGEDSEGSVGWASSPSIARSDDVGGRRGGIVLLSTGEEYVGQDKGCGGGGSSSYMSIPALAQKAS
;
A
#
# COMPACT_ATOMS: atom_id res chain seq x y z
N MET A 1 -55.88 -6.92 13.69
CA MET A 1 -54.73 -6.72 14.60
C MET A 1 -55.08 -7.36 15.95
N PRO A 2 -54.51 -8.53 16.30
CA PRO A 2 -54.89 -9.21 17.53
C PRO A 2 -54.38 -8.39 18.74
N LYS A 3 -55.30 -8.03 19.63
CA LYS A 3 -55.02 -7.33 20.88
C LYS A 3 -54.22 -8.28 21.79
N GLY A 4 -53.02 -7.85 22.13
CA GLY A 4 -52.04 -8.61 22.90
C GLY A 4 -52.60 -9.19 24.21
N SER A 5 -52.19 -10.43 24.46
CA SER A 5 -52.51 -11.20 25.66
C SER A 5 -52.11 -10.45 26.92
N ARG A 6 -52.98 -10.52 27.92
CA ARG A 6 -52.77 -9.94 29.24
C ARG A 6 -51.78 -10.82 30.00
N GLN A 7 -50.48 -10.58 29.82
CA GLN A 7 -49.44 -11.25 30.61
C GLN A 7 -49.67 -10.98 32.10
N TYR A 8 -49.84 -12.06 32.86
CA TYR A 8 -49.91 -12.02 34.32
C TYR A 8 -48.51 -11.79 34.88
N HIS A 9 -48.24 -10.59 35.40
CA HIS A 9 -46.96 -10.24 36.00
C HIS A 9 -47.00 -10.38 37.52
N GLY A 10 -45.95 -10.96 38.10
CA GLY A 10 -45.78 -11.13 39.55
C GLY A 10 -45.90 -9.80 40.30
N LYS A 11 -46.65 -9.82 41.41
CA LYS A 11 -46.87 -8.64 42.26
C LYS A 11 -45.54 -8.20 42.87
N THR A 12 -45.04 -7.03 42.49
CA THR A 12 -43.90 -6.40 43.17
C THR A 12 -44.35 -5.91 44.55
N LYS A 13 -43.96 -6.63 45.61
CA LYS A 13 -44.32 -6.29 47.00
C LYS A 13 -43.84 -4.88 47.40
N ASN A 14 -42.72 -4.42 46.83
CA ASN A 14 -42.07 -3.16 47.24
C ASN A 14 -42.33 -1.96 46.33
N GLY A 15 -43.23 -2.05 45.34
CA GLY A 15 -43.53 -0.94 44.45
C GLY A 15 -44.18 0.27 45.14
N CYS A 16 -43.95 1.48 44.61
CA CYS A 16 -44.55 2.70 45.13
C CYS A 16 -46.09 2.68 45.04
N ARG A 17 -46.77 3.41 45.94
CA ARG A 17 -48.25 3.48 46.03
C ARG A 17 -48.91 3.87 44.71
N GLN A 18 -48.30 4.77 43.95
CA GLN A 18 -48.82 5.30 42.69
C GLN A 18 -48.78 4.25 41.58
N CYS A 19 -47.67 3.51 41.45
CA CYS A 19 -47.56 2.39 40.52
C CYS A 19 -48.49 1.23 40.91
N LYS A 20 -48.64 0.95 42.21
CA LYS A 20 -49.60 -0.04 42.72
C LYS A 20 -51.06 0.36 42.43
N LYS A 21 -51.44 1.62 42.67
CA LYS A 21 -52.77 2.16 42.36
C LYS A 21 -53.09 2.03 40.87
N ARG A 22 -52.09 2.30 40.00
CA ARG A 22 -52.21 2.15 38.54
C ARG A 22 -52.09 0.71 38.04
N ARG A 23 -51.80 -0.25 38.92
CA ARG A 23 -51.56 -1.67 38.57
C ARG A 23 -50.47 -1.84 37.50
N VAL A 24 -49.41 -1.01 37.54
CA VAL A 24 -48.23 -1.10 36.66
C VAL A 24 -46.98 -1.51 37.45
N LYS A 25 -46.02 -2.19 36.80
CA LYS A 25 -44.76 -2.59 37.45
C LYS A 25 -43.95 -1.36 37.86
N CYS A 26 -43.55 -1.31 39.14
CA CYS A 26 -42.62 -0.31 39.63
C CYS A 26 -41.18 -0.83 39.43
N ASP A 27 -40.28 0.05 39.03
CA ASP A 27 -38.84 -0.19 38.94
C ASP A 27 -38.15 -0.18 40.31
N CYS A 28 -38.86 0.20 41.39
CA CYS A 28 -38.38 0.20 42.77
C CYS A 28 -37.11 1.05 43.01
N VAL A 29 -36.81 2.00 42.12
CA VAL A 29 -35.69 2.93 42.25
C VAL A 29 -36.16 4.21 42.95
N GLY A 30 -35.57 4.53 44.12
CA GLY A 30 -35.79 5.80 44.83
C GLY A 30 -34.88 6.93 44.32
N PRO A 31 -35.14 8.22 44.63
CA PRO A 31 -36.25 8.76 45.45
C PRO A 31 -37.58 8.88 44.69
N VAL A 32 -37.55 8.80 43.36
CA VAL A 32 -38.73 8.78 42.48
C VAL A 32 -38.54 7.71 41.41
N CYS A 33 -39.46 6.75 41.37
CA CYS A 33 -39.46 5.69 40.37
C CYS A 33 -39.63 6.25 38.94
N ALA A 34 -39.06 5.59 37.93
CA ALA A 34 -39.03 6.09 36.55
C ALA A 34 -40.43 6.34 35.98
N ASN A 35 -41.42 5.55 36.38
CA ASN A 35 -42.81 5.70 35.94
C ASN A 35 -43.50 6.94 36.54
N CYS A 36 -43.23 7.29 37.80
CA CYS A 36 -43.75 8.52 38.39
C CYS A 36 -42.99 9.76 37.89
N ARG A 37 -41.67 9.64 37.67
CA ARG A 37 -40.85 10.71 37.10
C ARG A 37 -41.31 11.11 35.70
N ARG A 38 -41.54 10.13 34.80
CA ARG A 38 -42.04 10.39 33.45
C ARG A 38 -43.41 11.09 33.42
N ARG A 39 -44.23 10.86 34.45
CA ARG A 39 -45.57 11.45 34.55
C ARG A 39 -45.60 12.72 35.40
N GLN A 40 -44.45 13.13 35.95
CA GLN A 40 -44.34 14.24 36.90
C GLN A 40 -45.35 14.16 38.06
N GLU A 41 -45.65 12.94 38.51
CA GLU A 41 -46.60 12.70 39.59
C GLU A 41 -45.86 12.46 40.92
N HIS A 42 -46.47 12.90 42.02
CA HIS A 42 -45.93 12.75 43.37
C HIS A 42 -45.73 11.26 43.73
N CYS A 43 -44.49 10.84 43.95
CA CYS A 43 -44.15 9.45 44.26
C CYS A 43 -44.02 9.22 45.77
N SER A 44 -44.64 8.17 46.28
CA SER A 44 -44.62 7.83 47.72
C SER A 44 -43.23 7.49 48.28
N TYR A 45 -42.23 7.23 47.42
CA TYR A 45 -40.84 7.08 47.87
C TYR A 45 -40.23 8.41 48.37
N LEU A 46 -40.67 9.56 47.87
CA LEU A 46 -40.28 10.87 48.40
C LEU A 46 -40.78 11.06 49.85
N GLY A 47 -42.03 10.66 50.13
CA GLY A 47 -42.59 10.73 51.48
C GLY A 47 -41.87 9.81 52.47
N LEU A 48 -41.50 8.60 52.05
CA LEU A 48 -40.73 7.67 52.89
C LEU A 48 -39.31 8.18 53.17
N LEU A 49 -38.70 8.91 52.24
CA LEU A 49 -37.41 9.57 52.46
C LEU A 49 -37.55 10.73 53.44
N ALA A 50 -38.60 11.54 53.32
CA ALA A 50 -38.90 12.62 54.25
C ALA A 50 -39.22 12.10 55.67
N ASP A 51 -39.96 11.00 55.79
CA ASP A 51 -40.25 10.34 57.08
C ASP A 51 -39.01 9.71 57.70
N ALA A 52 -38.07 9.21 56.88
CA ALA A 52 -36.77 8.72 57.35
C ALA A 52 -35.89 9.87 57.88
N LEU A 53 -35.87 11.01 57.18
CA LEU A 53 -35.15 12.22 57.59
C LEU A 53 -35.75 12.88 58.84
N ASN A 54 -37.08 12.84 59.00
CA ASN A 54 -37.76 13.40 60.18
C ASN A 54 -37.66 12.49 61.42
N ARG A 55 -37.31 11.21 61.27
CA ARG A 55 -37.06 10.29 62.39
C ARG A 55 -35.66 10.43 63.01
N GLU A 56 -34.80 11.30 62.48
CA GLU A 56 -33.42 11.51 62.90
C GLU A 56 -33.21 12.65 63.93
N ASN A 57 -34.23 13.05 64.69
CA ASN A 57 -34.05 13.91 65.87
C ASN A 57 -33.56 13.15 67.12
N GLY A 58 -32.85 12.03 66.94
CA GLY A 58 -32.23 11.23 68.01
C GLY A 58 -30.77 10.88 67.70
N GLU A 59 -29.85 11.75 68.14
CA GLU A 59 -28.42 11.57 68.51
C GLU A 59 -27.45 10.66 67.71
N LYS A 60 -27.81 10.05 66.57
CA LYS A 60 -26.88 9.24 65.74
C LYS A 60 -26.67 9.74 64.30
N ALA A 61 -26.92 11.04 64.05
CA ALA A 61 -26.84 11.62 62.71
C ALA A 61 -25.40 11.79 62.15
N SER A 62 -24.37 11.80 62.99
CA SER A 62 -22.99 12.10 62.55
C SER A 62 -22.33 10.94 61.79
N ASP A 63 -22.52 9.69 62.24
CA ASP A 63 -21.90 8.51 61.61
C ASP A 63 -22.59 8.08 60.31
N THR A 64 -23.92 8.18 60.25
CA THR A 64 -24.69 7.83 59.04
C THR A 64 -24.40 8.80 57.90
N LEU A 65 -24.31 10.10 58.18
CA LEU A 65 -23.98 11.11 57.16
C LEU A 65 -22.54 10.98 56.67
N SER A 66 -21.60 10.61 57.56
CA SER A 66 -20.22 10.27 57.23
C SER A 66 -20.12 9.03 56.31
N MET A 67 -20.87 7.97 56.61
CA MET A 67 -20.95 6.78 55.77
C MET A 67 -21.58 7.05 54.40
N VAL A 68 -22.65 7.85 54.34
CA VAL A 68 -23.29 8.23 53.06
C VAL A 68 -22.35 9.08 52.21
N ARG A 69 -21.61 10.04 52.80
CA ARG A 69 -20.58 10.80 52.08
C ARG A 69 -19.47 9.90 51.57
N ARG A 70 -18.94 8.99 52.38
CA ARG A 70 -17.92 8.01 51.95
C ARG A 70 -18.43 7.11 50.83
N ALA A 71 -19.67 6.62 50.93
CA ALA A 71 -20.29 5.81 49.88
C ALA A 71 -20.50 6.60 48.58
N ALA A 72 -20.89 7.88 48.67
CA ALA A 72 -21.02 8.75 47.51
C ALA A 72 -19.65 9.06 46.87
N THR A 73 -18.61 9.28 47.67
CA THR A 73 -17.23 9.47 47.18
C THR A 73 -16.70 8.19 46.53
N VAL A 74 -16.91 7.02 47.12
CA VAL A 74 -16.54 5.71 46.53
C VAL A 74 -17.32 5.45 45.23
N ALA A 75 -18.62 5.75 45.19
CA ALA A 75 -19.43 5.62 43.98
C ALA A 75 -19.01 6.60 42.88
N ALA A 76 -18.64 7.84 43.23
CA ALA A 76 -18.08 8.81 42.29
C ALA A 76 -16.73 8.33 41.76
N HIS A 77 -15.83 7.84 42.62
CA HIS A 77 -14.54 7.28 42.18
C HIS A 77 -14.71 6.02 41.32
N ALA A 78 -15.67 5.15 41.64
CA ALA A 78 -16.01 3.99 40.82
C ALA A 78 -16.53 4.43 39.44
N SER A 79 -17.45 5.40 39.39
CA SER A 79 -17.95 5.97 38.13
C SER A 79 -16.85 6.66 37.32
N SER A 80 -15.91 7.36 37.95
CA SER A 80 -14.75 7.95 37.27
C SER A 80 -13.77 6.89 36.78
N ARG A 81 -13.55 5.81 37.54
CA ARG A 81 -12.68 4.70 37.12
C ARG A 81 -13.30 3.91 35.97
N ASP A 82 -14.61 3.73 35.97
CA ASP A 82 -15.34 3.07 34.89
C ASP A 82 -15.39 3.94 33.62
N ALA A 83 -15.50 5.26 33.75
CA ALA A 83 -15.36 6.19 32.63
C ALA A 83 -13.92 6.22 32.07
N LEU A 84 -12.92 6.15 32.94
CA LEU A 84 -11.51 6.10 32.54
C LEU A 84 -11.16 4.78 31.85
N SER A 85 -11.65 3.65 32.37
CA SER A 85 -11.44 2.34 31.75
C SER A 85 -12.14 2.23 30.39
N ALA A 86 -13.31 2.85 30.22
CA ALA A 86 -14.02 2.92 28.95
C ALA A 86 -13.31 3.81 27.91
N SER A 87 -12.60 4.85 28.33
CA SER A 87 -11.87 5.78 27.43
C SER A 87 -10.44 5.35 27.13
N LEU A 88 -9.82 4.55 28.00
CA LEU A 88 -8.43 4.10 27.86
C LEU A 88 -8.11 3.45 26.50
N PRO A 89 -8.98 2.62 25.87
CA PRO A 89 -8.70 2.06 24.54
C PRO A 89 -8.60 3.14 23.45
N ALA A 90 -9.48 4.15 23.50
CA ALA A 90 -9.45 5.25 22.55
C ALA A 90 -8.21 6.14 22.76
N GLU A 91 -7.82 6.36 24.02
CA GLU A 91 -6.64 7.14 24.33
C GLU A 91 -5.34 6.42 23.95
N LYS A 92 -5.29 5.10 24.16
CA LYS A 92 -4.19 4.28 23.67
C LYS A 92 -4.09 4.34 22.15
N LEU A 93 -5.20 4.26 21.43
CA LEU A 93 -5.19 4.41 19.97
C LEU A 93 -4.64 5.79 19.54
N ARG A 94 -5.03 6.87 20.23
CA ARG A 94 -4.48 8.21 19.95
C ARG A 94 -2.97 8.29 20.21
N ALA A 95 -2.50 7.67 21.30
CA ALA A 95 -1.08 7.60 21.63
C ALA A 95 -0.31 6.79 20.57
N ASP A 96 -0.85 5.63 20.17
CA ASP A 96 -0.31 4.77 19.11
C ASP A 96 -0.21 5.54 17.78
N GLU A 97 -1.25 6.27 17.39
CA GLU A 97 -1.24 7.12 16.19
C GLU A 97 -0.23 8.27 16.30
N ALA A 98 -0.11 8.90 17.48
CA ALA A 98 0.83 9.99 17.71
C ALA A 98 2.30 9.50 17.62
N GLU A 99 2.59 8.33 18.19
CA GLU A 99 3.89 7.65 18.09
C GLU A 99 4.24 7.38 16.63
N LEU A 100 3.33 6.79 15.85
CA LEU A 100 3.55 6.52 14.43
C LEU A 100 3.75 7.79 13.59
N LYS A 101 2.99 8.86 13.87
CA LYS A 101 3.17 10.17 13.20
C LYS A 101 4.53 10.76 13.50
N HIS A 102 4.93 10.72 14.77
CA HIS A 102 6.24 11.20 15.21
C HIS A 102 7.35 10.43 14.49
N HIS A 103 7.25 9.09 14.45
CA HIS A 103 8.20 8.24 13.75
C HIS A 103 8.27 8.56 12.26
N PHE A 104 7.12 8.71 11.60
CA PHE A 104 7.08 9.05 10.17
C PHE A 104 7.82 10.35 9.88
N LEU A 105 7.52 11.40 10.64
CA LEU A 105 8.01 12.76 10.40
C LEU A 105 9.49 12.96 10.77
N ASN A 106 10.01 12.19 11.73
CA ASN A 106 11.38 12.36 12.22
C ASN A 106 12.37 11.30 11.72
N GLU A 107 11.91 10.07 11.47
CA GLU A 107 12.80 8.93 11.27
C GLU A 107 12.54 8.13 9.99
N ALA A 108 11.29 8.05 9.51
CA ALA A 108 10.94 7.14 8.42
C ALA A 108 10.89 7.79 7.03
N TRP A 109 10.42 9.04 6.91
CA TRP A 109 10.01 9.61 5.61
C TRP A 109 11.09 9.54 4.53
N PHE A 110 12.35 9.79 4.88
CA PHE A 110 13.46 9.81 3.93
C PHE A 110 13.80 8.41 3.41
N THR A 111 13.47 7.35 4.16
CA THR A 111 13.73 5.97 3.73
C THR A 111 12.82 5.52 2.57
N PHE A 112 11.71 6.22 2.31
CA PHE A 112 10.75 5.93 1.24
C PHE A 112 11.09 6.60 -0.10
N SER A 113 12.00 7.58 -0.10
CA SER A 113 12.33 8.31 -1.33
C SER A 113 13.15 7.45 -2.27
N LEU A 114 12.89 7.49 -3.57
CA LEU A 114 13.75 6.89 -4.60
C LEU A 114 14.90 7.80 -5.04
N GLN A 115 15.02 9.02 -4.50
CA GLN A 115 16.13 9.92 -4.82
C GLN A 115 17.48 9.41 -4.32
N THR A 116 18.57 9.78 -5.00
CA THR A 116 19.94 9.53 -4.54
C THR A 116 20.21 10.24 -3.20
N ASP A 117 19.75 11.48 -3.06
CA ASP A 117 19.71 12.19 -1.78
C ASP A 117 18.25 12.29 -1.32
N PRO A 118 17.80 11.38 -0.43
CA PRO A 118 16.42 11.37 0.03
C PRO A 118 15.96 12.65 0.72
N ARG A 119 16.90 13.47 1.23
CA ARG A 119 16.56 14.68 1.99
C ARG A 119 15.98 15.78 1.11
N LYS A 120 16.20 15.70 -0.21
CA LYS A 120 15.64 16.60 -1.22
C LYS A 120 14.22 16.19 -1.65
N CYS A 121 13.68 15.10 -1.09
CA CYS A 121 12.37 14.59 -1.48
C CYS A 121 11.23 15.31 -0.77
N ASP A 122 10.57 16.22 -1.48
CA ASP A 122 9.35 16.91 -1.03
C ASP A 122 8.15 15.97 -0.83
N VAL A 123 8.08 14.88 -1.61
CA VAL A 123 6.92 13.97 -1.64
C VAL A 123 6.67 13.39 -0.25
N TRP A 124 7.70 12.82 0.36
CA TRP A 124 7.59 12.13 1.66
C TRP A 124 7.71 13.09 2.85
N SER A 125 8.60 14.08 2.78
CA SER A 125 8.81 15.03 3.88
C SER A 125 7.63 15.98 4.10
N ARG A 126 6.93 16.37 3.03
CA ARG A 126 5.96 17.46 3.08
C ARG A 126 4.60 17.11 2.47
N TRP A 127 4.56 16.53 1.27
CA TRP A 127 3.28 16.33 0.57
C TRP A 127 2.45 15.23 1.21
N VAL A 128 3.04 14.09 1.54
CA VAL A 128 2.36 12.98 2.22
C VAL A 128 1.72 13.45 3.55
N PRO A 129 2.43 14.13 4.47
CA PRO A 129 1.81 14.70 5.67
C PRO A 129 0.69 15.70 5.38
N GLN A 130 0.88 16.60 4.41
CA GLN A 130 -0.14 17.59 4.03
C GLN A 130 -1.40 16.92 3.48
N LEU A 131 -1.25 15.91 2.62
CA LEU A 131 -2.36 15.12 2.08
C LEU A 131 -3.03 14.29 3.17
N ALA A 132 -2.27 13.70 4.09
CA ALA A 132 -2.77 12.95 5.24
C ALA A 132 -3.64 13.80 6.19
N SER A 133 -3.39 15.11 6.27
CA SER A 133 -4.24 16.02 7.07
C SER A 133 -5.63 16.25 6.47
N ARG A 134 -5.79 16.01 5.15
CA ARG A 134 -7.03 16.27 4.40
C ARG A 134 -7.75 15.00 3.94
N ASN A 135 -7.01 13.89 3.86
CA ASN A 135 -7.50 12.63 3.30
C ASN A 135 -7.29 11.51 4.31
N VAL A 136 -8.39 10.97 4.85
CA VAL A 136 -8.36 9.91 5.86
C VAL A 136 -7.63 8.67 5.34
N PHE A 137 -7.84 8.26 4.09
CA PHE A 137 -7.14 7.10 3.53
C PHE A 137 -5.62 7.30 3.42
N ILE A 138 -5.14 8.51 3.10
CA ILE A 138 -3.71 8.82 3.09
C ILE A 138 -3.15 8.82 4.49
N HIS A 139 -3.90 9.35 5.46
CA HIS A 139 -3.53 9.29 6.87
C HIS A 139 -3.27 7.85 7.30
N GLN A 140 -4.24 6.97 7.05
CA GLN A 140 -4.13 5.56 7.39
C GLN A 140 -2.97 4.89 6.64
N SER A 141 -2.75 5.19 5.36
CA SER A 141 -1.59 4.68 4.62
C SER A 141 -0.25 5.14 5.20
N MET A 142 -0.13 6.40 5.61
CA MET A 142 1.07 6.97 6.22
C MET A 142 1.41 6.27 7.54
N LEU A 143 0.41 6.08 8.41
CA LEU A 143 0.59 5.33 9.66
C LEU A 143 0.97 3.87 9.41
N SER A 144 0.35 3.24 8.40
CA SER A 144 0.64 1.86 8.03
C SER A 144 2.10 1.66 7.64
N ILE A 145 2.64 2.48 6.73
CA ILE A 145 4.03 2.37 6.31
C ILE A 145 5.03 2.80 7.40
N ALA A 146 4.63 3.71 8.31
CA ALA A 146 5.45 4.06 9.48
C ALA A 146 5.58 2.88 10.45
N ALA A 147 4.47 2.21 10.76
CA ALA A 147 4.46 1.01 11.59
C ALA A 147 5.22 -0.15 10.93
N LEU A 148 5.13 -0.27 9.60
CA LEU A 148 5.89 -1.26 8.85
C LEU A 148 7.40 -0.96 8.86
N HIS A 149 7.79 0.31 8.78
CA HIS A 149 9.18 0.74 8.95
C HIS A 149 9.70 0.38 10.35
N LEU A 150 8.89 0.58 11.40
CA LEU A 150 9.25 0.09 12.74
C LEU A 150 9.47 -1.43 12.73
N CYS A 151 8.62 -2.22 12.07
CA CYS A 151 8.87 -3.67 11.95
C CYS A 151 10.20 -4.00 11.27
N TYR A 152 10.65 -3.19 10.30
CA TYR A 152 11.95 -3.32 9.67
C TYR A 152 13.13 -3.01 10.61
N LEU A 153 12.96 -2.08 11.54
CA LEU A 153 13.96 -1.76 12.56
C LEU A 153 14.03 -2.78 13.71
N GLU A 154 13.18 -3.82 13.69
CA GLU A 154 13.17 -4.93 14.64
C GLU A 154 13.09 -4.51 16.13
N PRO A 155 12.10 -3.70 16.53
CA PRO A 155 11.91 -3.30 17.91
C PRO A 155 11.50 -4.50 18.78
N PRO A 156 11.71 -4.44 20.10
CA PRO A 156 11.34 -5.52 21.02
C PRO A 156 9.88 -5.97 20.94
N ASN A 157 8.97 -5.07 20.50
CA ASN A 157 7.54 -5.34 20.37
C ASN A 157 7.05 -5.31 18.91
N ALA A 158 7.77 -5.98 18.00
CA ALA A 158 7.44 -6.03 16.57
C ALA A 158 5.98 -6.46 16.28
N LYS A 159 5.40 -7.38 17.09
CA LYS A 159 4.01 -7.84 16.95
C LYS A 159 2.98 -6.71 17.06
N ARG A 160 3.18 -5.76 17.99
CA ARG A 160 2.31 -4.59 18.15
C ARG A 160 2.30 -3.73 16.88
N TYR A 161 3.49 -3.34 16.41
CA TYR A 161 3.61 -2.49 15.22
C TYR A 161 3.14 -3.19 13.95
N TYR A 162 3.38 -4.49 13.81
CA TYR A 162 2.88 -5.26 12.68
C TYR A 162 1.34 -5.30 12.66
N SER A 163 0.71 -5.51 13.82
CA SER A 163 -0.76 -5.44 13.94
C SER A 163 -1.29 -4.07 13.52
N MET A 164 -0.66 -2.99 14.00
CA MET A 164 -1.00 -1.61 13.61
C MET A 164 -0.81 -1.37 12.11
N ALA A 165 0.30 -1.83 11.53
CA ALA A 165 0.58 -1.69 10.10
C ALA A 165 -0.52 -2.32 9.23
N CYS A 166 -0.93 -3.55 9.57
CA CYS A 166 -2.01 -4.26 8.88
C CYS A 166 -3.37 -3.59 9.08
N GLN A 167 -3.71 -3.18 10.32
CA GLN A 167 -4.98 -2.51 10.61
C GLN A 167 -5.11 -1.20 9.82
N HIS A 168 -4.09 -0.36 9.84
CA HIS A 168 -4.08 0.91 9.11
C HIS A 168 -4.09 0.68 7.58
N ALA A 169 -3.41 -0.34 7.04
CA ALA A 169 -3.49 -0.67 5.60
C ALA A 169 -4.90 -1.06 5.16
N ILE A 170 -5.60 -1.87 5.97
CA ILE A 170 -6.98 -2.28 5.71
C ILE A 170 -7.92 -1.07 5.77
N GLN A 171 -7.79 -0.23 6.80
CA GLN A 171 -8.57 1.00 6.93
C GLN A 171 -8.33 1.95 5.76
N ALA A 172 -7.07 2.17 5.37
CA ALA A 172 -6.71 2.99 4.22
C ALA A 172 -7.40 2.52 2.94
N SER A 173 -7.34 1.21 2.67
CA SER A 173 -8.00 0.60 1.51
C SER A 173 -9.52 0.76 1.55
N ASN A 174 -10.14 0.60 2.72
CA ASN A 174 -11.59 0.77 2.88
C ASN A 174 -12.02 2.23 2.64
N TYR A 175 -11.34 3.19 3.25
CA TYR A 175 -11.61 4.61 3.05
C TYR A 175 -11.34 5.06 1.62
N PHE A 176 -10.28 4.54 0.98
CA PHE A 176 -9.97 4.84 -0.41
C PHE A 176 -11.12 4.43 -1.34
N ARG A 177 -11.64 3.20 -1.22
CA ARG A 177 -12.76 2.72 -2.05
C ARG A 177 -14.05 3.53 -1.87
N LEU A 178 -14.28 4.06 -0.68
CA LEU A 178 -15.46 4.91 -0.40
C LEU A 178 -15.27 6.34 -0.91
N ALA A 179 -14.06 6.89 -0.81
CA ALA A 179 -13.77 8.28 -1.16
C ALA A 179 -13.43 8.50 -2.64
N VAL A 180 -12.89 7.49 -3.32
CA VAL A 180 -12.37 7.59 -4.70
C VAL A 180 -13.05 6.55 -5.59
N PRO A 181 -14.31 6.78 -6.00
CA PRO A 181 -14.98 5.92 -6.98
C PRO A 181 -14.34 6.04 -8.37
N GLN A 182 -13.79 7.21 -8.68
CA GLN A 182 -13.09 7.52 -9.93
C GLN A 182 -11.97 8.54 -9.70
N VAL A 183 -10.95 8.49 -10.55
CA VAL A 183 -9.84 9.46 -10.53
C VAL A 183 -10.30 10.76 -11.21
N THR A 184 -10.05 11.89 -10.57
CA THR A 184 -10.42 13.23 -11.04
C THR A 184 -9.24 14.20 -10.97
N GLU A 185 -9.38 15.37 -11.60
CA GLU A 185 -8.39 16.46 -11.53
C GLU A 185 -8.11 16.95 -10.10
N GLU A 186 -9.04 16.71 -9.16
CA GLU A 186 -8.91 17.14 -7.75
C GLU A 186 -8.24 16.08 -6.87
N ASN A 187 -8.44 14.80 -7.16
CA ASN A 187 -8.03 13.70 -6.26
C ASN A 187 -6.84 12.88 -6.77
N TRP A 188 -6.39 13.06 -8.02
CA TRP A 188 -5.38 12.20 -8.64
C TRP A 188 -4.06 12.15 -7.85
N LEU A 189 -3.66 13.25 -7.20
CA LEU A 189 -2.42 13.29 -6.43
C LEU A 189 -2.53 12.45 -5.16
N ALA A 190 -3.65 12.53 -4.44
CA ALA A 190 -3.89 11.67 -3.28
C ALA A 190 -3.94 10.20 -3.72
N THR A 191 -4.67 9.91 -4.80
CA THR A 191 -4.74 8.59 -5.44
C THR A 191 -3.36 8.04 -5.81
N PHE A 192 -2.47 8.86 -6.38
CA PHE A 192 -1.08 8.51 -6.69
C PHE A 192 -0.26 8.20 -5.43
N VAL A 193 -0.38 9.03 -4.40
CA VAL A 193 0.35 8.83 -3.14
C VAL A 193 -0.13 7.57 -2.42
N PHE A 194 -1.45 7.32 -2.42
CA PHE A 194 -2.02 6.10 -1.88
C PHE A 194 -1.44 4.85 -2.55
N SER A 195 -1.33 4.83 -3.88
CA SER A 195 -0.75 3.68 -4.59
C SER A 195 0.73 3.47 -4.29
N MET A 196 1.52 4.55 -4.12
CA MET A 196 2.91 4.44 -3.66
C MET A 196 3.00 3.81 -2.26
N CYS A 197 2.20 4.31 -1.30
CA CYS A 197 2.18 3.75 0.06
C CYS A 197 1.73 2.27 0.07
N ASN A 198 0.71 1.93 -0.71
CA ASN A 198 0.24 0.55 -0.83
C ASN A 198 1.27 -0.37 -1.49
N GLY A 199 2.02 0.14 -2.48
CA GLY A 199 3.15 -0.56 -3.08
C GLY A 199 4.25 -0.88 -2.05
N ILE A 200 4.69 0.13 -1.28
CA ILE A 200 5.68 -0.04 -0.19
C ILE A 200 5.23 -1.12 0.79
N PHE A 201 3.97 -1.02 1.23
CA PHE A 201 3.39 -2.00 2.14
C PHE A 201 3.38 -3.41 1.53
N GLY A 202 2.92 -3.53 0.28
CA GLY A 202 2.85 -4.81 -0.44
C GLY A 202 4.21 -5.47 -0.65
N TYR A 203 5.27 -4.70 -0.90
CA TYR A 203 6.61 -5.26 -1.10
C TYR A 203 7.21 -5.84 0.19
N TYR A 204 7.09 -5.14 1.32
CA TYR A 204 7.73 -5.60 2.56
C TYR A 204 6.84 -6.49 3.45
N ARG A 205 5.51 -6.41 3.34
CA ARG A 205 4.59 -7.19 4.17
C ARG A 205 4.94 -8.68 4.25
N PRO A 206 5.24 -9.42 3.15
CA PRO A 206 5.54 -10.85 3.24
C PRO A 206 6.73 -11.18 4.15
N PHE A 207 7.69 -10.27 4.28
CA PHE A 207 8.84 -10.41 5.18
C PHE A 207 8.46 -10.15 6.63
N ALA A 208 7.59 -9.16 6.86
CA ALA A 208 7.04 -8.91 8.19
C ALA A 208 6.13 -10.06 8.66
N ASP A 209 5.29 -10.60 7.77
CA ASP A 209 4.43 -11.77 8.03
C ASP A 209 5.28 -12.97 8.52
N GLU A 210 6.37 -13.26 7.81
CA GLU A 210 7.28 -14.37 8.14
C GLU A 210 8.02 -14.12 9.46
N LYS A 211 8.64 -12.95 9.63
CA LYS A 211 9.41 -12.62 10.84
C LYS A 211 8.54 -12.57 12.10
N VAL A 212 7.34 -12.01 12.00
CA VAL A 212 6.50 -11.70 13.17
C VAL A 212 5.49 -12.81 13.48
N MET A 213 4.94 -13.44 12.44
CA MET A 213 3.90 -14.47 12.57
C MET A 213 4.43 -15.89 12.31
N GLY A 214 5.67 -16.04 11.83
CA GLY A 214 6.22 -17.35 11.44
C GLY A 214 5.57 -17.92 10.17
N GLN A 215 4.80 -17.11 9.43
CA GLN A 215 4.09 -17.56 8.25
C GLN A 215 4.98 -17.42 7.02
N VAL A 216 5.62 -18.52 6.61
CA VAL A 216 6.43 -18.55 5.38
C VAL A 216 5.52 -18.41 4.17
N SER A 217 5.74 -17.37 3.37
CA SER A 217 5.02 -17.16 2.11
C SER A 217 5.91 -17.56 0.94
N THR A 218 5.44 -18.53 0.15
CA THR A 218 6.10 -18.93 -1.09
C THR A 218 5.96 -17.83 -2.13
N PHE A 219 7.08 -17.35 -2.64
CA PHE A 219 7.08 -16.35 -3.70
C PHE A 219 6.69 -17.00 -5.03
N GLU A 220 5.60 -16.53 -5.62
CA GLU A 220 5.13 -16.98 -6.94
C GLU A 220 5.30 -15.87 -7.99
N PRO A 221 6.23 -16.02 -8.96
CA PRO A 221 6.50 -15.00 -9.98
C PRO A 221 5.26 -14.55 -10.75
N CYS A 222 4.37 -15.47 -11.14
CA CYS A 222 3.14 -15.11 -11.85
C CYS A 222 2.23 -14.21 -11.00
N LYS A 223 1.96 -14.58 -9.72
CA LYS A 223 1.11 -13.76 -8.84
C LYS A 223 1.72 -12.39 -8.59
N ALA A 224 3.04 -12.34 -8.41
CA ALA A 224 3.79 -11.09 -8.26
C ALA A 224 3.59 -10.16 -9.46
N LEU A 225 3.80 -10.65 -10.69
CA LEU A 225 3.58 -9.85 -11.90
C LEU A 225 2.12 -9.45 -12.08
N THR A 226 1.15 -10.32 -11.73
CA THR A 226 -0.29 -9.99 -11.80
C THR A 226 -0.63 -8.81 -10.88
N VAL A 227 -0.09 -8.76 -9.65
CA VAL A 227 -0.29 -7.61 -8.75
C VAL A 227 0.30 -6.33 -9.35
N MET A 228 1.49 -6.41 -9.95
CA MET A 228 2.11 -5.27 -10.64
C MET A 228 1.29 -4.79 -11.84
N ARG A 229 0.62 -5.69 -12.58
CA ARG A 229 -0.31 -5.31 -13.65
C ARG A 229 -1.51 -4.51 -13.15
N VAL A 230 -2.06 -4.87 -11.99
CA VAL A 230 -3.15 -4.10 -11.38
C VAL A 230 -2.65 -2.69 -11.04
N ALA A 231 -1.43 -2.57 -10.50
CA ALA A 231 -0.82 -1.27 -10.26
C ALA A 231 -0.56 -0.47 -11.55
N ALA A 232 -0.18 -1.13 -12.65
CA ALA A 232 0.02 -0.47 -13.95
C ALA A 232 -1.30 0.07 -14.52
N ARG A 233 -2.36 -0.73 -14.56
CA ARG A 233 -3.70 -0.27 -15.00
C ARG A 233 -4.19 0.91 -14.17
N PHE A 234 -3.93 0.89 -12.86
CA PHE A 234 -4.23 2.02 -12.00
C PHE A 234 -3.36 3.25 -12.34
N SER A 235 -2.07 3.06 -12.57
CA SER A 235 -1.15 4.11 -12.99
C SER A 235 -1.60 4.78 -14.29
N ASP A 236 -2.27 4.06 -15.20
CA ASP A 236 -2.76 4.60 -16.47
C ASP A 236 -3.87 5.62 -16.25
N THR A 237 -4.72 5.42 -15.24
CA THR A 237 -5.76 6.39 -14.86
C THR A 237 -5.19 7.69 -14.32
N VAL A 238 -3.98 7.67 -13.75
CA VAL A 238 -3.34 8.83 -13.11
C VAL A 238 -2.32 9.52 -14.03
N THR A 239 -1.76 8.77 -14.99
CA THR A 239 -0.70 9.25 -15.90
C THR A 239 -1.05 10.54 -16.65
N PRO A 240 -2.26 10.72 -17.22
CA PRO A 240 -2.62 11.96 -17.91
C PRO A 240 -2.53 13.20 -17.01
N HIS A 241 -2.94 13.08 -15.75
CA HIS A 241 -2.87 14.15 -14.76
C HIS A 241 -1.43 14.48 -14.38
N VAL A 242 -0.62 13.44 -14.13
CA VAL A 242 0.81 13.58 -13.84
C VAL A 242 1.52 14.30 -14.98
N PHE A 243 1.23 13.95 -16.24
CA PHE A 243 1.89 14.55 -17.39
C PHE A 243 1.61 16.06 -17.53
N LYS A 244 0.36 16.46 -17.31
CA LYS A 244 -0.07 17.87 -17.38
C LYS A 244 0.41 18.70 -16.19
N SER A 245 0.83 18.05 -15.10
CA SER A 245 1.11 18.73 -13.84
C SER A 245 2.51 19.35 -13.78
N PRO A 246 2.66 20.60 -13.27
CA PRO A 246 3.97 21.22 -13.10
C PRO A 246 4.85 20.53 -12.04
N ILE A 247 4.27 19.66 -11.21
CA ILE A 247 4.99 18.93 -10.15
C ILE A 247 5.48 17.55 -10.59
N ARG A 248 5.31 17.19 -11.87
CA ARG A 248 5.68 15.87 -12.44
C ARG A 248 7.10 15.44 -12.10
N ASP A 249 8.08 16.31 -12.30
CA ASP A 249 9.49 15.95 -12.14
C ASP A 249 9.83 15.70 -10.66
N LYS A 250 9.16 16.42 -9.75
CA LYS A 250 9.24 16.17 -8.30
C LYS A 250 8.57 14.84 -7.91
N LEU A 251 7.45 14.48 -8.53
CA LEU A 251 6.78 13.17 -8.34
C LEU A 251 7.61 12.01 -8.88
N ALA A 252 8.31 12.22 -9.99
CA ALA A 252 9.26 11.25 -10.52
C ALA A 252 10.43 11.02 -9.56
N GLN A 253 10.69 11.96 -8.62
CA GLN A 253 11.81 11.89 -7.69
C GLN A 253 13.15 11.79 -8.43
N VAL A 254 13.29 12.59 -9.48
CA VAL A 254 14.45 12.55 -10.38
C VAL A 254 15.25 13.83 -10.26
N ASP A 255 16.57 13.68 -10.13
CA ASP A 255 17.50 14.77 -10.44
C ASP A 255 17.66 14.85 -11.97
N VAL A 256 17.23 15.97 -12.55
CA VAL A 256 17.19 16.18 -14.01
C VAL A 256 18.59 16.12 -14.63
N LYS A 257 19.62 16.60 -13.93
CA LYS A 257 21.00 16.55 -14.42
C LYS A 257 21.48 15.10 -14.44
N VAL A 258 21.30 14.38 -13.34
CA VAL A 258 21.69 12.97 -13.25
C VAL A 258 20.92 12.11 -14.25
N TRP A 259 19.65 12.43 -14.53
CA TRP A 259 18.87 11.74 -15.57
C TRP A 259 19.44 11.98 -16.97
N ARG A 260 19.72 13.24 -17.31
CA ARG A 260 20.30 13.62 -18.61
C ARG A 260 21.65 12.96 -18.86
N ASP A 261 22.48 12.90 -17.82
CA ASP A 261 23.84 12.39 -17.89
C ASP A 261 23.90 10.86 -17.68
N SER A 262 22.74 10.17 -17.63
CA SER A 262 22.70 8.73 -17.45
C SER A 262 23.19 7.98 -18.68
N SER A 263 23.92 6.89 -18.43
CA SER A 263 24.50 6.01 -19.44
C SER A 263 23.93 4.60 -19.31
N ASP A 264 23.80 3.90 -20.44
CA ASP A 264 23.26 2.53 -20.50
C ASP A 264 24.30 1.45 -20.20
N ILE A 265 25.51 1.82 -19.73
CA ILE A 265 26.60 0.87 -19.43
C ILE A 265 26.11 -0.28 -18.55
N CYS A 266 25.38 0.02 -17.46
CA CYS A 266 24.87 -0.99 -16.54
C CYS A 266 23.83 -1.94 -17.16
N LEU A 267 23.19 -1.55 -18.27
CA LEU A 267 22.19 -2.37 -18.96
C LEU A 267 22.80 -3.29 -20.03
N ARG A 268 24.05 -3.03 -20.44
CA ARG A 268 24.73 -3.77 -21.52
C ARG A 268 24.77 -5.29 -21.29
N PRO A 269 25.11 -5.81 -20.08
CA PRO A 269 25.12 -7.24 -19.84
C PRO A 269 23.76 -7.89 -20.11
N THR A 270 22.67 -7.33 -19.57
CA THR A 270 21.33 -7.86 -19.82
C THR A 270 20.90 -7.74 -21.29
N ILE A 271 21.28 -6.65 -21.98
CA ILE A 271 21.01 -6.50 -23.42
C ILE A 271 21.69 -7.61 -24.23
N GLN A 272 22.94 -7.93 -23.91
CA GLN A 272 23.69 -9.02 -24.54
C GLN A 272 23.08 -10.38 -24.24
N LYS A 273 22.76 -10.67 -22.96
CA LYS A 273 22.08 -11.92 -22.58
C LYS A 273 20.76 -12.09 -23.33
N LYS A 274 19.96 -11.02 -23.41
CA LYS A 274 18.70 -11.00 -24.15
C LYS A 274 18.91 -11.27 -25.64
N ALA A 275 19.98 -10.77 -26.25
CA ALA A 275 20.29 -11.03 -27.66
C ALA A 275 20.59 -12.52 -27.89
N LYS A 276 21.48 -13.11 -27.08
CA LYS A 276 21.79 -14.54 -27.11
C LYS A 276 20.54 -15.41 -26.90
N PHE A 277 19.63 -14.97 -26.02
CA PHE A 277 18.38 -15.68 -25.78
C PHE A 277 17.45 -15.68 -27.01
N VAL A 278 17.37 -14.55 -27.73
CA VAL A 278 16.62 -14.50 -28.99
C VAL A 278 17.24 -15.43 -30.02
N GLU A 279 18.57 -15.42 -30.16
CA GLU A 279 19.29 -16.31 -31.08
C GLU A 279 19.01 -17.79 -30.76
N PHE A 280 19.08 -18.19 -29.49
CA PHE A 280 18.74 -19.53 -29.05
C PHE A 280 17.32 -19.93 -29.44
N LEU A 281 16.32 -19.09 -29.15
CA LEU A 281 14.92 -19.35 -29.49
C LEU A 281 14.67 -19.44 -31.00
N CYS A 282 15.48 -18.75 -31.80
CA CYS A 282 15.40 -18.79 -33.26
C CYS A 282 15.99 -20.08 -33.89
N LEU A 283 16.68 -20.94 -33.12
CA LEU A 283 17.18 -22.24 -33.61
C LEU A 283 16.08 -23.27 -33.90
N GLY A 284 14.84 -22.97 -33.51
CA GLY A 284 13.67 -23.81 -33.78
C GLY A 284 13.45 -24.93 -32.75
N PRO A 285 12.31 -25.64 -32.85
CA PRO A 285 11.89 -26.63 -31.86
C PRO A 285 12.81 -27.85 -31.80
N GLU A 286 13.42 -28.24 -32.92
CA GLU A 286 14.34 -29.39 -32.98
C GLU A 286 15.60 -29.16 -32.15
N SER A 287 16.13 -27.93 -32.15
CA SER A 287 17.33 -27.56 -31.41
C SER A 287 17.05 -27.22 -29.95
N THR A 288 15.93 -26.54 -29.71
CA THR A 288 15.61 -25.98 -28.38
C THR A 288 14.76 -26.88 -27.50
N GLY A 289 14.00 -27.80 -28.11
CA GLY A 289 12.96 -28.58 -27.43
C GLY A 289 11.71 -27.77 -27.04
N ILE A 290 11.57 -26.54 -27.55
CA ILE A 290 10.47 -25.63 -27.20
C ILE A 290 9.43 -25.62 -28.32
N PRO A 291 8.13 -25.76 -28.02
CA PRO A 291 7.08 -25.63 -29.03
C PRO A 291 7.12 -24.29 -29.77
N VAL A 292 6.74 -24.31 -31.06
CA VAL A 292 6.74 -23.11 -31.91
C VAL A 292 5.83 -22.01 -31.34
N GLU A 293 4.68 -22.38 -30.77
CA GLU A 293 3.76 -21.41 -30.18
C GLU A 293 4.32 -20.76 -28.90
N ASP A 294 4.96 -21.54 -28.03
CA ASP A 294 5.62 -21.02 -26.83
C ASP A 294 6.80 -20.11 -27.19
N THR A 295 7.54 -20.48 -28.25
CA THR A 295 8.65 -19.67 -28.79
C THR A 295 8.17 -18.27 -29.19
N LYS A 296 7.03 -18.15 -29.88
CA LYS A 296 6.44 -16.84 -30.24
C LYS A 296 6.10 -16.03 -28.98
N ILE A 297 5.55 -16.67 -27.96
CA ILE A 297 5.21 -16.02 -26.68
C ILE A 297 6.46 -15.50 -25.98
N TYR A 298 7.53 -16.30 -25.91
CA TYR A 298 8.81 -15.90 -25.32
C TYR A 298 9.48 -14.77 -26.08
N LEU A 299 9.49 -14.81 -27.41
CA LEU A 299 10.02 -13.73 -28.24
C LEU A 299 9.23 -12.42 -28.03
N GLY A 300 7.90 -12.50 -27.86
CA GLY A 300 7.08 -11.35 -27.48
C GLY A 300 7.48 -10.76 -26.13
N ALA A 301 7.68 -11.60 -25.11
CA ALA A 301 8.11 -11.14 -23.78
C ALA A 301 9.52 -10.52 -23.78
N LEU A 302 10.46 -11.07 -24.55
CA LEU A 302 11.80 -10.51 -24.76
C LEU A 302 11.77 -9.22 -25.58
N GLY A 303 10.83 -9.09 -26.52
CA GLY A 303 10.56 -7.86 -27.25
C GLY A 303 10.08 -6.75 -26.31
N ALA A 304 9.10 -7.06 -25.46
CA ALA A 304 8.63 -6.16 -24.40
C ALA A 304 9.77 -5.77 -23.44
N LEU A 305 10.65 -6.71 -23.08
CA LEU A 305 11.81 -6.46 -22.23
C LEU A 305 12.78 -5.47 -22.89
N LYS A 306 13.07 -5.64 -24.17
CA LYS A 306 13.90 -4.70 -24.95
C LYS A 306 13.29 -3.30 -24.95
N SER A 307 12.01 -3.17 -25.30
CA SER A 307 11.33 -1.87 -25.35
C SER A 307 11.34 -1.17 -23.99
N TRP A 308 11.13 -1.92 -22.92
CA TRP A 308 11.20 -1.39 -21.56
C TRP A 308 12.62 -0.97 -21.18
N ILE A 309 13.65 -1.79 -21.42
CA ILE A 309 15.06 -1.43 -21.14
C ILE A 309 15.44 -0.14 -21.87
N MET A 310 15.06 0.00 -23.14
CA MET A 310 15.32 1.21 -23.93
C MET A 310 14.59 2.46 -23.43
N SER A 311 13.55 2.30 -22.60
CA SER A 311 12.84 3.43 -21.97
C SER A 311 13.49 3.91 -20.67
N LEU A 312 14.47 3.16 -20.14
CA LEU A 312 15.14 3.49 -18.88
C LEU A 312 16.25 4.53 -19.09
N PRO A 313 16.49 5.43 -18.13
CA PRO A 313 17.67 6.30 -18.08
C PRO A 313 18.88 5.52 -17.51
N GLY A 314 19.34 4.50 -18.22
CA GLY A 314 20.43 3.62 -17.79
C GLY A 314 20.12 2.67 -16.61
N ARG A 315 19.03 2.90 -15.86
CA ARG A 315 18.53 1.99 -14.80
C ARG A 315 17.11 2.34 -14.32
N PRO A 316 16.39 1.44 -13.65
CA PRO A 316 15.12 1.75 -12.99
C PRO A 316 15.33 2.77 -11.86
N ARG A 317 14.50 3.82 -11.77
CA ARG A 317 14.62 4.87 -10.72
C ARG A 317 13.30 5.45 -10.25
N ILE A 318 12.22 5.31 -11.02
CA ILE A 318 10.89 5.83 -10.69
C ILE A 318 9.92 4.68 -10.52
N TRP A 319 8.85 4.90 -9.75
CA TRP A 319 7.82 3.89 -9.48
C TRP A 319 7.25 3.22 -10.75
N LYS A 320 7.08 4.00 -11.82
CA LYS A 320 6.57 3.50 -13.10
C LYS A 320 7.51 2.45 -13.74
N HIS A 321 8.82 2.58 -13.58
CA HIS A 321 9.78 1.62 -14.16
C HIS A 321 9.62 0.21 -13.58
N PHE A 322 9.12 0.08 -12.35
CA PHE A 322 8.92 -1.21 -11.69
C PHE A 322 7.71 -1.99 -12.20
N ILE A 323 6.77 -1.33 -12.89
CA ILE A 323 5.48 -1.92 -13.27
C ILE A 323 5.23 -1.97 -14.78
N ILE A 324 6.02 -1.26 -15.60
CA ILE A 324 5.86 -1.24 -17.07
C ILE A 324 6.07 -2.63 -17.69
N TRP A 325 7.23 -3.26 -17.50
CA TRP A 325 7.45 -4.56 -18.14
C TRP A 325 6.41 -5.63 -17.74
N PRO A 326 6.03 -5.77 -16.45
CA PRO A 326 4.93 -6.62 -16.05
C PRO A 326 3.61 -6.34 -16.81
N SER A 327 3.33 -5.08 -17.17
CA SER A 327 2.12 -4.71 -17.94
C SER A 327 2.23 -4.97 -19.44
N LEU A 328 3.44 -5.10 -19.99
CA LEU A 328 3.67 -5.30 -21.42
C LEU A 328 3.67 -6.77 -21.86
N VAL A 329 4.01 -7.71 -20.97
CA VAL A 329 4.01 -9.13 -21.33
C VAL A 329 2.58 -9.65 -21.58
N SER A 330 2.42 -10.78 -22.26
CA SER A 330 1.08 -11.31 -22.58
C SER A 330 0.47 -12.11 -21.42
N GLU A 331 -0.82 -12.45 -21.49
CA GLU A 331 -1.45 -13.40 -20.53
C GLU A 331 -0.95 -14.84 -20.75
N GLN A 332 -0.61 -15.19 -22.00
CA GLN A 332 0.00 -16.47 -22.33
C GLN A 332 1.37 -16.62 -21.67
N TYR A 333 2.21 -15.56 -21.67
CA TYR A 333 3.48 -15.57 -20.95
C TYR A 333 3.28 -15.77 -19.44
N LEU A 334 2.31 -15.08 -18.83
CA LEU A 334 2.00 -15.29 -17.40
C LEU A 334 1.53 -16.72 -17.12
N SER A 335 0.85 -17.36 -18.07
CA SER A 335 0.40 -18.74 -17.94
C SER A 335 1.59 -19.71 -17.95
N LEU A 336 2.55 -19.53 -18.85
CA LEU A 336 3.81 -20.28 -18.87
C LEU A 336 4.63 -20.04 -17.58
N LEU A 337 4.68 -18.79 -17.10
CA LEU A 337 5.36 -18.46 -15.85
C LEU A 337 4.67 -19.09 -14.63
N ARG A 338 3.34 -19.21 -14.64
CA ARG A 338 2.57 -19.89 -13.59
C ARG A 338 2.85 -21.39 -13.58
N LEU A 339 3.00 -21.99 -14.75
CA LEU A 339 3.41 -23.38 -14.92
C LEU A 339 4.89 -23.61 -14.60
N LYS A 340 5.63 -22.52 -14.30
CA LYS A 340 7.06 -22.55 -13.98
C LYS A 340 7.90 -23.12 -15.13
N GLU A 341 7.49 -22.84 -16.36
CA GLU A 341 8.24 -23.24 -17.54
C GLU A 341 9.67 -22.64 -17.51
N PRO A 342 10.71 -23.42 -17.85
CA PRO A 342 12.11 -23.00 -17.78
C PRO A 342 12.37 -21.62 -18.37
N VAL A 343 11.98 -21.44 -19.63
CA VAL A 343 12.26 -20.20 -20.37
C VAL A 343 11.47 -19.02 -19.81
N ALA A 344 10.25 -19.25 -19.32
CA ALA A 344 9.47 -18.21 -18.67
C ALA A 344 10.18 -17.68 -17.41
N LEU A 345 10.70 -18.59 -16.57
CA LEU A 345 11.46 -18.26 -15.37
C LEU A 345 12.79 -17.55 -15.71
N MET A 346 13.51 -18.00 -16.73
CA MET A 346 14.75 -17.36 -17.18
C MET A 346 14.51 -15.90 -17.63
N ILE A 347 13.45 -15.64 -18.40
CA ILE A 347 13.07 -14.28 -18.81
C ILE A 347 12.71 -13.42 -17.58
N PHE A 348 12.01 -14.01 -16.60
CA PHE A 348 11.70 -13.32 -15.35
C PHE A 348 12.96 -12.97 -14.55
N VAL A 349 13.96 -13.85 -14.52
CA VAL A 349 15.28 -13.57 -13.92
C VAL A 349 15.96 -12.40 -14.62
N LEU A 350 15.99 -12.36 -15.95
CA LEU A 350 16.58 -11.22 -16.69
C LEU A 350 15.91 -9.88 -16.34
N TRP A 351 14.58 -9.88 -16.14
CA TRP A 351 13.89 -8.67 -15.67
C TRP A 351 14.32 -8.28 -14.24
N ILE A 352 14.47 -9.24 -13.33
CA ILE A 352 14.95 -8.96 -11.96
C ILE A 352 16.39 -8.45 -11.96
N GLU A 353 17.28 -8.99 -12.79
CA GLU A 353 18.66 -8.51 -12.90
C GLU A 353 18.71 -6.99 -13.18
N VAL A 354 17.81 -6.50 -14.05
CA VAL A 354 17.68 -5.05 -14.29
C VAL A 354 17.08 -4.32 -13.08
N MET A 355 16.14 -4.94 -12.36
CA MET A 355 15.57 -4.38 -11.12
C MET A 355 16.64 -4.19 -10.03
N PHE A 356 17.68 -5.03 -9.98
CA PHE A 356 18.78 -4.86 -9.03
C PHE A 356 19.61 -3.60 -9.25
N LEU A 357 19.51 -2.96 -10.42
CA LEU A 357 20.13 -1.66 -10.69
C LEU A 357 19.36 -0.48 -10.05
N ALA A 358 18.17 -0.73 -9.49
CA ALA A 358 17.36 0.30 -8.85
C ALA A 358 17.98 0.85 -7.55
N PRO A 359 17.55 2.03 -7.07
CA PRO A 359 17.94 2.50 -5.74
C PRO A 359 17.62 1.45 -4.67
N ARG A 360 18.64 1.04 -3.90
CA ARG A 360 18.47 0.03 -2.85
C ARG A 360 17.58 0.57 -1.75
N ARG A 361 16.44 -0.07 -1.50
CA ARG A 361 15.48 0.27 -0.45
C ARG A 361 15.09 -0.95 0.37
N TRP A 362 14.91 -0.75 1.67
CA TRP A 362 14.61 -1.82 2.63
C TRP A 362 13.33 -2.58 2.29
N TYR A 363 12.35 -1.89 1.69
CA TYR A 363 11.09 -2.51 1.28
C TYR A 363 11.16 -3.16 -0.11
N LEU A 364 12.11 -2.78 -0.98
CA LEU A 364 12.20 -3.29 -2.37
C LEU A 364 13.17 -4.45 -2.52
N MET A 365 14.42 -4.28 -2.08
CA MET A 365 15.50 -5.22 -2.42
C MET A 365 15.21 -6.64 -1.93
N PRO A 366 14.76 -6.85 -0.67
CA PRO A 366 14.43 -8.20 -0.22
C PRO A 366 13.38 -8.89 -1.09
N TRP A 367 12.42 -8.13 -1.64
CA TRP A 367 11.37 -8.65 -2.52
C TRP A 367 11.95 -9.17 -3.84
N TYR A 368 12.85 -8.42 -4.47
CA TYR A 368 13.53 -8.83 -5.69
C TYR A 368 14.50 -9.98 -5.43
N ASP A 369 15.25 -9.94 -4.33
CA ASP A 369 16.13 -11.03 -3.89
C ASP A 369 15.35 -12.34 -3.72
N ARG A 370 14.20 -12.29 -3.04
CA ARG A 370 13.30 -13.44 -2.85
C ARG A 370 12.74 -13.95 -4.18
N GLY A 371 12.34 -13.04 -5.07
CA GLY A 371 11.85 -13.40 -6.40
C GLY A 371 12.91 -14.08 -7.26
N HIS A 372 14.13 -13.56 -7.25
CA HIS A 372 15.27 -14.12 -7.94
C HIS A 372 15.60 -15.52 -7.40
N ALA A 373 15.79 -15.64 -6.09
CA ALA A 373 16.10 -16.91 -5.43
C ALA A 373 15.01 -17.96 -5.69
N SER A 374 13.72 -17.57 -5.65
CA SER A 374 12.61 -18.46 -5.98
C SER A 374 12.70 -18.98 -7.43
N ALA A 375 12.94 -18.10 -8.41
CA ALA A 375 13.04 -18.52 -9.81
C ALA A 375 14.27 -19.42 -10.06
N ILE A 376 15.43 -19.08 -9.50
CA ILE A 376 16.65 -19.89 -9.61
C ILE A 376 16.45 -21.27 -8.95
N ALA A 377 15.82 -21.34 -7.78
CA ALA A 377 15.54 -22.60 -7.10
C ALA A 377 14.54 -23.48 -7.86
N GLU A 378 13.62 -22.90 -8.63
CA GLU A 378 12.76 -23.68 -9.53
C GLU A 378 13.52 -24.16 -10.77
N LEU A 379 14.36 -23.31 -11.37
CA LEU A 379 15.21 -23.68 -12.49
C LEU A 379 16.19 -24.80 -12.14
N SER A 380 16.71 -24.86 -10.91
CA SER A 380 17.63 -25.92 -10.47
C SER A 380 16.96 -27.28 -10.27
N LYS A 381 15.64 -27.32 -10.18
CA LYS A 381 14.86 -28.58 -10.08
C LYS A 381 14.57 -29.21 -11.44
N GLN A 382 14.78 -28.46 -12.52
CA GLN A 382 14.48 -28.92 -13.86
C GLN A 382 15.55 -29.88 -14.37
N GLY A 383 15.13 -30.82 -15.23
CA GLY A 383 16.04 -31.78 -15.84
C GLY A 383 17.00 -31.14 -16.84
N ASP A 384 17.97 -31.92 -17.30
CA ASP A 384 18.90 -31.53 -18.36
C ASP A 384 18.16 -31.38 -19.70
N THR A 385 17.95 -30.13 -20.11
CA THR A 385 17.25 -29.75 -21.35
C THR A 385 18.12 -28.79 -22.16
N PRO A 386 17.91 -28.63 -23.48
CA PRO A 386 18.66 -27.65 -24.26
C PRO A 386 18.57 -26.23 -23.67
N ALA A 387 17.39 -25.84 -23.18
CA ALA A 387 17.19 -24.57 -22.49
C ALA A 387 18.02 -24.45 -21.20
N ARG A 388 18.12 -25.52 -20.40
CA ARG A 388 18.94 -25.54 -19.18
C ARG A 388 20.43 -25.38 -19.50
N ARG A 389 20.94 -26.13 -20.49
CA ARG A 389 22.34 -26.02 -20.93
C ARG A 389 22.66 -24.63 -21.46
N PHE A 390 21.77 -24.06 -22.28
CA PHE A 390 21.88 -22.68 -22.73
C PHE A 390 21.97 -21.70 -21.54
N TRP A 391 21.10 -21.86 -20.55
CA TRP A 391 21.09 -21.02 -19.36
C TRP A 391 22.39 -21.12 -18.55
N ASP A 392 22.92 -22.33 -18.35
CA ASP A 392 24.17 -22.53 -17.62
C ASP A 392 25.36 -21.87 -18.32
N VAL A 393 25.43 -21.96 -19.67
CA VAL A 393 26.43 -21.23 -20.47
C VAL A 393 26.26 -19.72 -20.29
N LEU A 394 25.03 -19.22 -20.41
CA LEU A 394 24.72 -17.80 -20.31
C LEU A 394 25.13 -17.20 -18.95
N GLN A 395 25.00 -17.97 -17.87
CA GLN A 395 25.37 -17.54 -16.52
C GLN A 395 26.88 -17.67 -16.25
N SER A 396 27.56 -18.64 -16.88
CA SER A 396 29.01 -18.82 -16.70
C SER A 396 29.85 -17.70 -17.31
N GLU A 397 29.38 -17.08 -18.39
CA GLU A 397 30.06 -15.96 -19.06
C GLU A 397 30.11 -14.70 -18.18
N ASP A 398 29.10 -14.48 -17.33
CA ASP A 398 29.08 -13.36 -16.37
C ASP A 398 30.18 -13.51 -15.31
N SER A 399 30.39 -14.72 -14.79
CA SER A 399 31.38 -15.00 -13.75
C SER A 399 32.83 -14.77 -14.23
N GLN A 400 33.07 -14.90 -15.54
CA GLN A 400 34.37 -14.62 -16.15
C GLN A 400 34.61 -13.13 -16.39
N SER A 401 33.54 -12.31 -16.46
CA SER A 401 33.66 -10.87 -16.62
C SER A 401 33.97 -10.14 -15.30
N ASP A 402 33.43 -10.61 -14.17
CA ASP A 402 33.65 -10.01 -12.85
C ASP A 402 35.08 -10.21 -12.31
N THR A 403 35.79 -11.27 -12.73
CA THR A 403 37.18 -11.52 -12.30
C THR A 403 38.23 -10.61 -12.96
N THR A 404 37.80 -9.72 -13.87
CA THR A 404 38.69 -8.79 -14.59
C THR A 404 38.46 -7.32 -14.22
N GLY A 405 37.56 -7.02 -13.26
CA GLY A 405 37.08 -5.65 -12.98
C GLY A 405 37.26 -5.14 -11.55
N GLU A 406 37.90 -5.88 -10.64
CA GLU A 406 38.18 -5.37 -9.29
C GLU A 406 39.44 -4.49 -9.28
N ASP A 407 39.26 -3.21 -9.60
CA ASP A 407 40.07 -2.15 -9.01
C ASP A 407 39.22 -0.89 -8.85
N SER A 408 39.10 -0.45 -7.59
CA SER A 408 38.73 0.89 -7.15
C SER A 408 37.25 1.31 -7.22
N GLU A 409 36.49 1.11 -6.13
CA GLU A 409 35.75 2.23 -5.52
C GLU A 409 35.39 1.92 -4.05
N GLY A 410 35.92 2.75 -3.16
CA GLY A 410 35.91 2.58 -1.72
C GLY A 410 34.53 2.79 -1.08
N SER A 411 34.31 1.98 -0.05
CA SER A 411 33.29 2.16 0.99
C SER A 411 33.33 3.59 1.55
N VAL A 412 32.21 4.32 1.49
CA VAL A 412 32.05 5.60 2.20
C VAL A 412 30.89 5.47 3.19
N GLY A 413 31.28 5.40 4.46
CA GLY A 413 30.42 5.46 5.63
C GLY A 413 29.77 6.83 5.83
N TRP A 414 28.77 6.81 6.70
CA TRP A 414 27.91 7.92 7.08
C TRP A 414 28.69 9.01 7.86
N ALA A 415 28.46 10.27 7.49
CA ALA A 415 28.32 11.49 8.34
C ALA A 415 29.12 12.74 7.90
N SER A 416 28.42 13.88 8.01
CA SER A 416 28.87 15.27 8.20
C SER A 416 28.86 16.23 6.99
N SER A 417 28.10 17.32 7.15
CA SER A 417 28.07 18.61 6.39
C SER A 417 29.47 19.24 6.21
N PRO A 418 29.76 20.22 5.29
CA PRO A 418 28.94 21.42 5.02
C PRO A 418 29.02 22.10 3.60
N SER A 419 28.23 23.18 3.49
CA SER A 419 28.44 24.47 2.79
C SER A 419 28.44 24.60 1.25
N ILE A 420 27.34 25.25 0.78
CA ILE A 420 27.20 26.36 -0.19
C ILE A 420 28.40 26.70 -1.09
N ALA A 421 28.22 26.57 -2.41
CA ALA A 421 28.83 27.45 -3.42
C ALA A 421 27.94 27.51 -4.69
N ARG A 422 27.98 28.67 -5.35
CA ARG A 422 27.06 29.18 -6.37
C ARG A 422 27.35 28.66 -7.79
N SER A 423 26.26 28.60 -8.57
CA SER A 423 26.06 28.90 -10.01
C SER A 423 27.29 29.18 -10.88
N ASP A 424 27.37 28.53 -12.05
CA ASP A 424 27.13 29.23 -13.33
C ASP A 424 26.75 28.27 -14.47
N ASP A 425 26.07 28.88 -15.44
CA ASP A 425 25.08 28.35 -16.38
C ASP A 425 25.67 27.91 -17.74
N VAL A 426 24.77 27.49 -18.63
CA VAL A 426 24.80 27.45 -20.10
C VAL A 426 24.75 26.05 -20.73
N GLY A 427 23.55 25.72 -21.22
CA GLY A 427 23.39 25.37 -22.64
C GLY A 427 23.07 23.91 -22.98
N GLY A 428 21.88 23.68 -23.55
CA GLY A 428 21.60 22.48 -24.35
C GLY A 428 20.24 21.84 -24.07
N ARG A 429 19.15 22.43 -24.58
CA ARG A 429 17.82 21.79 -24.58
C ARG A 429 17.80 20.65 -25.60
N ARG A 430 17.82 19.39 -25.14
CA ARG A 430 17.19 18.28 -25.86
C ARG A 430 15.87 17.95 -25.16
N GLY A 431 14.76 18.28 -25.80
CA GLY A 431 13.44 17.85 -25.38
C GLY A 431 13.31 16.35 -25.61
N GLY A 432 13.52 15.56 -24.55
CA GLY A 432 13.16 14.15 -24.54
C GLY A 432 11.67 14.02 -24.36
N ILE A 433 10.95 13.64 -25.41
CA ILE A 433 9.55 13.20 -25.32
C ILE A 433 9.55 11.92 -24.49
N VAL A 434 8.98 12.00 -23.29
CA VAL A 434 8.79 10.86 -22.38
C VAL A 434 7.66 10.02 -22.95
N LEU A 435 7.96 8.79 -23.38
CA LEU A 435 6.90 7.83 -23.72
C LEU A 435 6.15 7.51 -22.42
N LEU A 436 4.97 8.09 -22.27
CA LEU A 436 4.18 8.01 -21.03
C LEU A 436 2.95 7.13 -21.15
N SER A 437 2.58 6.65 -22.34
CA SER A 437 1.45 5.72 -22.47
C SER A 437 1.92 4.27 -22.31
N THR A 438 1.15 3.45 -21.59
CA THR A 438 1.28 1.98 -21.50
C THR A 438 0.63 1.26 -22.68
N GLY A 439 0.15 1.98 -23.68
CA GLY A 439 -0.40 1.39 -24.89
C GLY A 439 -0.77 2.47 -25.90
N GLU A 440 0.06 2.63 -26.91
CA GLU A 440 -0.44 2.94 -28.24
C GLU A 440 -0.22 1.68 -29.08
N GLU A 441 -1.29 1.21 -29.71
CA GLU A 441 -1.26 0.06 -30.60
C GLU A 441 -0.18 0.26 -31.66
N TYR A 442 0.67 -0.75 -31.81
CA TYR A 442 1.73 -0.80 -32.80
C TYR A 442 1.10 -0.95 -34.19
N VAL A 443 0.67 0.15 -34.81
CA VAL A 443 0.36 0.18 -36.24
C VAL A 443 1.68 0.34 -36.98
N GLY A 444 2.12 -0.73 -37.63
CA GLY A 444 3.33 -0.75 -38.43
C GLY A 444 3.32 0.40 -39.45
N GLN A 445 4.38 1.21 -39.43
CA GLN A 445 4.67 2.13 -40.53
C GLN A 445 5.10 1.30 -41.74
N ASP A 446 4.17 1.05 -42.64
CA ASP A 446 4.51 0.70 -44.02
C ASP A 446 4.71 1.99 -44.81
N LYS A 447 5.92 2.18 -45.31
CA LYS A 447 6.26 3.29 -46.20
C LYS A 447 5.69 2.99 -47.58
N GLY A 448 4.67 3.74 -48.00
CA GLY A 448 4.17 3.75 -49.37
C GLY A 448 3.82 5.16 -49.80
N CYS A 449 4.62 5.72 -50.71
CA CYS A 449 4.38 7.00 -51.38
C CYS A 449 3.07 7.03 -52.17
N GLY A 450 2.41 8.19 -52.19
CA GLY A 450 1.86 8.75 -53.42
C GLY A 450 0.33 8.97 -53.46
N GLY A 451 -0.04 10.20 -53.85
CA GLY A 451 -1.28 10.47 -54.60
C GLY A 451 -2.41 11.12 -53.80
N GLY A 452 -2.77 12.34 -54.19
CA GLY A 452 -3.85 13.13 -53.59
C GLY A 452 -5.26 12.70 -54.01
N GLY A 453 -6.25 13.35 -53.40
CA GLY A 453 -7.66 13.17 -53.76
C GLY A 453 -8.61 13.58 -52.63
N SER A 454 -9.24 14.73 -52.80
CA SER A 454 -10.41 15.25 -52.08
C SER A 454 -11.56 14.24 -51.92
N SER A 455 -12.27 14.22 -50.78
CA SER A 455 -13.74 14.37 -50.69
C SER A 455 -14.28 14.25 -49.24
N SER A 456 -14.94 15.31 -48.75
CA SER A 456 -16.35 15.37 -48.29
C SER A 456 -16.96 14.37 -47.29
N TYR A 457 -17.48 14.92 -46.18
CA TYR A 457 -18.71 14.61 -45.40
C TYR A 457 -18.91 13.15 -44.90
N MET A 458 -19.28 12.87 -43.64
CA MET A 458 -20.58 13.21 -43.04
C MET A 458 -20.57 12.82 -41.54
N SER A 459 -21.30 13.58 -40.72
CA SER A 459 -21.49 13.37 -39.27
C SER A 459 -22.75 12.55 -38.94
N ILE A 460 -22.84 12.10 -37.67
CA ILE A 460 -24.07 11.79 -36.85
C ILE A 460 -24.58 10.31 -36.89
N PRO A 461 -25.19 9.70 -35.83
CA PRO A 461 -25.06 9.85 -34.36
C PRO A 461 -24.98 8.52 -33.55
N ALA A 462 -24.77 8.71 -32.24
CA ALA A 462 -25.02 7.79 -31.13
C ALA A 462 -26.41 7.11 -31.11
N LEU A 463 -26.43 5.85 -30.65
CA LEU A 463 -27.63 5.15 -30.21
C LEU A 463 -27.46 4.67 -28.76
N ALA A 464 -28.30 5.22 -27.90
CA ALA A 464 -28.62 4.68 -26.59
C ALA A 464 -29.67 3.58 -26.74
N GLN A 465 -29.52 2.48 -26.00
CA GLN A 465 -30.65 1.58 -25.73
C GLN A 465 -30.57 1.05 -24.30
N LYS A 466 -31.58 1.46 -23.52
CA LYS A 466 -32.02 0.85 -22.28
C LYS A 466 -32.83 -0.42 -22.60
N ALA A 467 -32.82 -1.33 -21.62
CA ALA A 467 -33.95 -2.10 -21.08
C ALA A 467 -33.81 -3.63 -21.19
N SER A 468 -33.47 -4.26 -20.07
CA SER A 468 -34.36 -5.15 -19.31
C SER A 468 -33.77 -5.41 -17.93
#